data_AF-A0A662W1R6-F1
#
_entry.id   AF-A0A662W1R6-F1
#
_cell.length_a   1.000
_cell.length_b   1.000
_cell.length_c   1.000
_cell.angle_alpha   90.00
_cell.angle_beta   90.00
_cell.angle_gamma   90.00
#
_symmetry.space_group_name_H-M   'P 1'
#
loop_
_entity.id
_entity.type
_entity.pdbx_description
1 polymer ?
#
loop_
_entity_poly.entity_id
_entity_poly.type
_entity_poly.pdbx_seq_one_letter_code
_entity_poly.pdbx_strand_id
1 'polypeptide(L)' 'MWVGEIGNSSWEFLYSVVNKETSKEVAKARSVQVWYDLKKMKSKSMPEKIRKILETDRLKEKD' A
#
# COMPACT_ATOMS: atom_id res chain seq x y z
N MET A 1 -1.28 1.53 -9.36
CA MET A 1 -1.33 1.58 -7.88
C MET A 1 -0.08 0.90 -7.42
N TRP A 2 0.64 1.50 -6.48
CA TRP A 2 1.88 0.92 -5.98
C TRP A 2 1.94 0.99 -4.46
N VAL A 3 2.76 0.13 -3.87
CA VAL A 3 3.03 0.13 -2.43
C VAL A 3 3.93 1.30 -2.06
N GLY A 4 3.48 2.11 -1.11
CA GLY A 4 4.22 3.22 -0.55
C GLY A 4 5.12 2.80 0.62
N GLU A 5 5.01 3.50 1.74
CA GLU A 5 5.72 3.13 2.96
C GLU A 5 5.17 1.83 3.58
N ILE A 6 6.04 1.03 4.19
CA ILE A 6 5.69 -0.23 4.87
C ILE A 6 6.21 -0.14 6.31
N GLY A 7 5.31 0.08 7.27
CA GLY A 7 5.60 0.10 8.70
C GLY A 7 5.50 -1.29 9.35
N ASN A 8 5.50 -1.34 10.69
CA ASN A 8 5.38 -2.60 11.43
C ASN A 8 3.98 -3.23 11.33
N SER A 9 2.95 -2.42 11.51
CA SER A 9 1.53 -2.85 11.49
C SER A 9 0.71 -2.15 10.41
N SER A 10 1.32 -1.31 9.59
CA SER A 10 0.62 -0.53 8.56
C SER A 10 1.44 -0.46 7.28
N TRP A 11 0.77 -0.14 6.18
CA TRP A 11 1.39 0.14 4.89
C TRP A 11 0.53 1.10 4.09
N GLU A 12 1.05 1.57 2.97
CA GLU A 12 0.35 2.50 2.08
C GLU A 12 0.11 1.93 0.70
N PHE A 13 -1.05 2.25 0.15
CA PHE A 13 -1.29 2.20 -1.28
C PHE A 13 -1.39 3.61 -1.84
N LEU A 14 -0.61 3.84 -2.89
CA LEU A 14 -0.57 5.07 -3.67
C LEU A 14 -1.23 4.83 -5.03
N TYR A 15 -2.05 5.78 -5.45
CA TYR A 15 -2.85 5.68 -6.66
C TYR A 15 -2.60 6.91 -7.54
N SER A 16 -2.52 6.67 -8.84
CA SER A 16 -2.62 7.68 -9.88
C SER A 16 -3.76 7.25 -10.81
N VAL A 17 -4.70 8.17 -11.05
CA VAL A 17 -5.80 7.99 -11.99
C VAL A 17 -5.45 8.82 -13.21
N VAL A 18 -5.41 8.18 -14.37
CA VAL A 18 -5.07 8.83 -15.65
C VAL A 18 -6.28 8.80 -16.58
N ASN A 19 -6.51 9.88 -17.31
CA ASN A 19 -7.42 9.89 -18.43
C ASN A 19 -6.83 9.01 -19.55
N LYS A 20 -7.58 8.00 -20.00
CA LYS A 20 -7.08 6.98 -20.94
C LYS A 20 -6.74 7.51 -22.33
N GLU A 21 -7.43 8.56 -22.79
CA GLU A 21 -7.25 9.11 -24.14
C GLU A 21 -6.06 10.06 -24.21
N THR A 22 -5.86 10.86 -23.15
CA THR A 22 -4.83 11.90 -23.12
C THR A 22 -3.58 11.50 -22.32
N SER A 23 -3.64 10.35 -21.63
CA SER A 23 -2.65 9.90 -20.65
C SER A 23 -2.35 10.91 -19.55
N LYS A 24 -3.18 11.96 -19.39
CA LYS A 24 -3.00 12.97 -18.35
C LYS A 24 -3.49 12.43 -17.02
N GLU A 25 -2.67 12.59 -15.98
CA GLU A 25 -3.09 12.34 -14.61
C GLU A 25 -4.21 13.31 -14.21
N VAL A 26 -5.33 12.77 -13.72
CA VAL A 26 -6.49 13.54 -13.30
C VAL A 26 -6.67 13.54 -11.79
N ALA A 27 -6.12 12.55 -11.10
CA ALA A 27 -6.15 12.48 -9.64
C ALA A 27 -5.00 11.64 -9.08
N LYS A 28 -4.60 11.97 -7.85
CA LYS A 28 -3.76 11.14 -7.01
C LYS A 28 -4.49 10.83 -5.70
N ALA A 29 -4.28 9.64 -5.17
CA ALA A 29 -4.79 9.27 -3.87
C ALA A 29 -3.77 8.47 -3.07
N ARG A 30 -3.92 8.51 -1.75
CA ARG A 30 -3.15 7.74 -0.78
C ARG A 30 -4.10 7.14 0.23
N SER A 31 -3.88 5.88 0.57
CA SER A 31 -4.60 5.21 1.64
C SER A 31 -3.61 4.50 2.54
N VAL A 32 -3.92 4.47 3.83
CA VAL A 32 -3.13 3.76 4.85
C VAL A 32 -3.94 2.57 5.32
N GLN A 33 -3.34 1.38 5.24
CA GLN A 33 -3.90 0.15 5.76
C GLN A 33 -3.25 -0.18 7.09
N VAL A 34 -4.02 -0.74 8.03
CA VAL A 34 -3.53 -1.18 9.34
C VAL A 34 -3.93 -2.63 9.57
N TRP A 35 -2.96 -3.48 9.90
CA TRP A 35 -3.17 -4.83 10.36
C TRP A 35 -3.67 -4.81 11.80
N TYR A 36 -4.89 -5.30 12.02
CA TYR A 36 -5.62 -5.09 13.26
C TYR A 36 -6.16 -6.40 13.84
N ASP A 37 -6.00 -6.58 15.14
CA ASP A 37 -6.61 -7.66 15.92
C ASP A 37 -7.95 -7.16 16.46
N LEU A 38 -9.04 -7.53 15.78
CA LEU A 38 -10.40 -7.13 16.16
C LEU A 38 -10.86 -7.74 17.49
N LYS A 39 -10.31 -8.89 17.91
CA LYS A 39 -10.68 -9.49 19.20
C LYS A 39 -10.12 -8.68 20.36
N LYS A 40 -8.91 -8.14 20.19
CA LYS A 40 -8.21 -7.34 21.20
C LYS A 40 -8.37 -5.84 20.98
N MET A 41 -9.10 -5.43 19.94
CA MET A 41 -9.27 -4.04 19.53
C MET A 41 -7.94 -3.26 19.49
N LYS A 42 -6.92 -3.84 18.87
CA LYS A 42 -5.60 -3.20 18.76
C LYS A 42 -4.88 -3.53 17.45
N SER A 43 -4.02 -2.64 17.00
CA SER A 43 -3.09 -2.95 15.91
C SER A 43 -2.14 -4.08 16.32
N LYS A 44 -1.79 -4.92 15.35
CA LYS A 44 -0.87 -6.04 15.55
C LYS A 44 0.17 -6.00 14.43
N SER A 45 1.40 -6.42 14.73
CA SER A 45 2.42 -6.59 13.70
C SER A 45 1.87 -7.40 12.54
N MET A 46 2.10 -6.88 11.34
CA MET A 46 1.71 -7.53 10.11
C MET A 46 2.47 -8.87 9.98
N PRO A 47 1.82 -9.96 9.53
CA PRO A 47 2.51 -11.22 9.33
C PRO A 47 3.65 -11.10 8.31
N GLU A 48 4.75 -11.79 8.57
CA GLU A 48 5.96 -11.73 7.75
C GLU A 48 5.71 -12.08 6.28
N LYS A 49 4.82 -13.04 6.01
CA LYS A 49 4.43 -13.38 4.63
C LYS A 49 3.81 -12.20 3.88
N ILE A 50 2.98 -11.39 4.56
CA ILE A 50 2.34 -10.21 3.95
C ILE A 50 3.38 -9.13 3.72
N ARG A 51 4.27 -8.89 4.70
CA ARG A 51 5.41 -7.97 4.55
C ARG A 51 6.22 -8.27 3.29
N LYS A 52 6.62 -9.53 3.10
CA LYS A 52 7.40 -9.94 1.91
C LYS A 52 6.68 -9.69 0.60
N ILE A 53 5.37 -9.89 0.55
CA ILE A 53 4.57 -9.59 -0.65
C ILE A 53 4.60 -8.09 -0.95
N LEU A 54 4.35 -7.25 0.06
CA LEU A 54 4.34 -5.80 -0.08
C LEU A 54 5.73 -5.24 -0.46
N GLU A 55 6.80 -5.80 0.11
CA GLU A 55 8.17 -5.42 -0.23
C GLU A 55 8.54 -5.80 -1.66
N THR A 56 8.12 -6.99 -2.11
CA THR A 56 8.33 -7.44 -3.49
C THR A 56 7.61 -6.52 -4.47
N ASP A 57 6.36 -6.16 -4.19
CA ASP A 57 5.57 -5.26 -5.05
C ASP A 57 6.16 -3.85 -5.11
N ARG A 58 6.61 -3.32 -3.95
CA ARG A 58 7.26 -2.01 -3.86
C ARG A 58 8.56 -1.93 -4.69
N LEU A 59 9.32 -3.02 -4.78
CA LEU A 59 10.57 -3.05 -5.54
C LEU A 59 10.33 -3.01 -7.05
N LYS A 60 9.26 -3.64 -7.55
CA LYS A 60 8.93 -3.67 -8.99
C LYS A 60 8.61 -2.30 -9.59
N GLU A 61 8.27 -1.31 -8.77
CA GLU A 61 7.97 0.06 -9.20
C GLU A 61 9.21 0.96 -9.19
N LYS A 62 10.36 0.46 -8.71
CA LYS A 62 11.64 1.18 -8.72
C LYS A 62 12.56 0.77 -9.87
N ASP A 63 12.24 -0.31 -10.56
CA ASP A 63 12.94 -0.82 -11.75
C ASP A 63 12.23 -0.32 -13.03
#